data_AF-A0A7X6UHW1-F1
#
_entry.id   AF-A0A7X6UHW1-F1
#
_cell.length_a   1.000
_cell.length_b   1.000
_cell.length_c   1.000
_cell.angle_alpha   90.00
_cell.angle_beta   90.00
_cell.angle_gamma   90.00
#
_symmetry.space_group_name_H-M   'P 1'
#
loop_
_entity.id
_entity.type
_entity.pdbx_description
1 polymer ?
#
loop_
_entity_poly.entity_id
_entity_poly.type
_entity_poly.pdbx_seq_one_letter_code
_entity_poly.pdbx_strand_id
1 'polypeptide(L)' 'MKARQFGKRALGMFTVSDHILTQEADTPQARQEGYRQMMELALEIAPA' A
#
# COMPACT_ATOMS: atom_id res chain seq x y z
N MET A 1 -3.07 9.21 -12.97
CA MET A 1 -2.05 9.29 -14.05
C MET A 1 -1.26 10.61 -14.10
N LYS A 2 -1.22 11.44 -13.04
CA LYS A 2 -0.48 12.72 -13.04
C LYS A 2 1.03 12.54 -13.15
N ALA A 3 1.61 11.55 -12.47
CA ALA A 3 3.05 11.27 -12.52
C ALA A 3 3.55 11.02 -13.95
N ARG A 4 2.85 10.19 -14.73
CA ARG A 4 3.18 9.93 -16.14
C ARG A 4 3.13 11.20 -17.00
N GLN A 5 2.11 12.05 -16.81
CA GLN A 5 1.97 13.30 -17.57
C GLN A 5 3.17 14.23 -17.37
N PHE A 6 3.80 14.22 -16.19
CA PHE A 6 4.95 15.05 -15.85
C PHE A 6 6.30 14.31 -15.92
N GLY A 7 6.34 13.10 -16.49
CA GLY A 7 7.56 12.30 -16.57
C GLY A 7 8.17 11.94 -15.21
N LYS A 8 7.37 11.87 -14.15
CA LYS A 8 7.81 11.52 -12.80
C LYS A 8 7.61 10.03 -12.52
N ARG A 9 8.49 9.47 -11.69
CA ARG A 9 8.35 8.10 -11.16
C ARG A 9 7.29 8.11 -10.07
N ALA A 10 6.43 7.10 -10.07
CA ALA A 10 5.44 6.87 -9.01
C ALA A 10 5.20 5.38 -8.85
N LEU A 11 4.85 4.97 -7.64
CA LEU A 11 4.56 3.58 -7.27
C LEU A 11 3.27 3.57 -6.43
N GLY A 12 2.36 2.66 -6.73
CA GLY A 12 1.24 2.33 -5.86
C GLY A 12 1.57 1.07 -5.07
N MET A 13 1.39 1.11 -3.75
CA MET A 13 1.62 -0.01 -2.85
C MET A 13 0.38 -0.16 -1.97
N PHE A 14 -0.05 -1.39 -1.75
CA PHE A 14 -1.30 -1.69 -1.07
C PHE A 14 -1.14 -2.93 -0.20
N THR A 15 -1.86 -2.95 0.91
CA THR A 15 -2.10 -4.16 1.71
C THR A 15 -3.52 -4.67 1.42
N VAL A 16 -3.74 -5.97 1.60
CA VAL A 16 -5.09 -6.54 1.48
C VAL A 16 -5.81 -6.31 2.82
N SER A 17 -6.90 -5.55 2.81
CA SER A 17 -7.71 -5.24 4.01
C SER A 17 -8.98 -6.07 4.11
N ASP A 18 -9.46 -6.59 3.00
CA ASP A 18 -10.73 -7.29 2.84
C ASP A 18 -10.74 -8.04 1.51
N HIS A 19 -11.69 -8.97 1.40
CA HIS A 19 -11.89 -9.78 0.21
C HIS A 19 -13.31 -9.58 -0.33
N ILE A 20 -13.43 -8.93 -1.49
CA ILE A 20 -14.71 -8.52 -2.07
C ILE A 20 -15.67 -9.71 -2.33
N LEU A 21 -15.15 -10.86 -2.77
CA LEU A 21 -16.01 -12.03 -3.06
C LEU A 21 -16.53 -12.75 -1.80
N THR A 22 -15.69 -12.97 -0.80
CA THR A 22 -16.07 -13.65 0.44
C THR A 22 -16.71 -12.70 1.45
N GLN A 23 -16.60 -11.38 1.22
CA GLN A 23 -17.01 -10.30 2.12
C GLN A 23 -16.31 -10.34 3.49
N GLU A 24 -15.18 -11.04 3.58
CA GLU A 24 -14.36 -11.09 4.78
C GLU A 24 -13.53 -9.81 4.89
N ALA A 25 -13.64 -9.13 6.02
CA ALA A 25 -12.79 -8.00 6.36
C ALA A 25 -11.76 -8.44 7.40
N ASP A 26 -10.54 -7.95 7.26
CA ASP A 26 -9.49 -8.26 8.21
C ASP A 26 -9.74 -7.56 9.56
N THR A 27 -9.02 -7.98 10.60
CA THR A 27 -9.08 -7.35 11.92
C THR A 27 -8.37 -5.98 11.92
N PRO A 28 -8.76 -5.02 12.79
CA PRO A 28 -8.05 -3.75 12.90
C PRO A 28 -6.54 -3.90 13.17
N GLN A 29 -6.17 -4.87 14.02
CA GLN A 29 -4.78 -5.13 14.39
C GLN A 29 -3.95 -5.63 13.20
N ALA A 30 -4.48 -6.59 12.43
CA ALA A 30 -3.80 -7.12 11.25
C ALA A 30 -3.65 -6.05 10.15
N ARG A 31 -4.67 -5.21 9.93
CA ARG A 31 -4.57 -4.07 9.01
C ARG A 31 -3.49 -3.07 9.43
N GLN A 32 -3.41 -2.74 10.71
CA GLN A 32 -2.38 -1.83 11.23
C GLN A 32 -0.98 -2.41 11.01
N GLU A 33 -0.79 -3.69 11.33
CA GLU A 33 0.49 -4.37 11.20
C GLU A 33 0.94 -4.47 9.74
N GLY A 34 0.04 -4.87 8.83
CA GLY A 34 0.32 -4.87 7.40
C GLY A 34 0.65 -3.48 6.87
N TYR A 35 -0.09 -2.45 7.31
CA TYR A 35 0.20 -1.06 6.91
C TYR A 35 1.58 -0.61 7.39
N ARG A 36 1.96 -0.93 8.63
CA ARG A 36 3.28 -0.61 9.19
C ARG A 36 4.39 -1.23 8.34
N GLN A 37 4.30 -2.52 8.04
CA GLN A 37 5.27 -3.23 7.20
C GLN A 37 5.37 -2.65 5.79
N MET A 38 4.22 -2.31 5.18
CA MET A 38 4.17 -1.64 3.88
C MET A 38 4.90 -0.29 3.92
N MET A 39 4.70 0.51 4.96
CA MET A 39 5.36 1.80 5.12
C MET A 39 6.87 1.68 5.33
N GLU A 40 7.32 0.69 6.09
CA GLU A 40 8.76 0.40 6.26
C GLU A 40 9.42 0.10 4.92
N LEU A 41 8.82 -0.78 4.11
CA LEU A 41 9.30 -1.07 2.77
C LEU A 41 9.26 0.17 1.86
N ALA A 42 8.17 0.95 1.92
CA ALA A 42 8.03 2.15 1.10
C ALA A 42 9.11 3.19 1.39
N LEU A 43 9.50 3.35 2.66
CA LEU A 43 10.59 4.24 3.07
C LEU A 43 11.96 3.71 2.66
N GLU A 44 12.19 2.40 2.73
CA GLU A 44 13.45 1.77 2.30
C GLU A 44 13.73 1.98 0.80
N ILE A 45 12.68 1.90 -0.04
CA ILE A 45 12.82 2.03 -1.51
C ILE A 45 12.59 3.46 -2.03
N ALA A 46 12.24 4.40 -1.15
CA ALA A 46 11.97 5.77 -1.54
C ALA A 46 13.24 6.42 -2.13
N PRO A 47 13.14 7.16 -3.25
CA PRO A 47 14.24 7.98 -3.73
C PRO A 47 14.65 9.00 -2.65
N ALA A 48 15.96 9.21 -2.48
CA ALA A 48 16.52 10.26 -1.62
C ALA A 48 16.11 11.67 -2.04
#